data_AF-A0A6B3GD06-F1
#
_entry.id   AF-A0A6B3GD06-F1
#
_cell.length_a   1.000
_cell.length_b   1.000
_cell.length_c   1.000
_cell.angle_alpha   90.00
_cell.angle_beta   90.00
_cell.angle_gamma   90.00
#
_symmetry.space_group_name_H-M   'P 1'
#
loop_
_entity.id
_entity.type
_entity.pdbx_description
1 polymer ?
#
loop_
_entity_poly.entity_id
_entity_poly.type
_entity_poly.pdbx_seq_one_letter_code
_entity_poly.pdbx_strand_id
1 'polypeptide(L)'
;REGGALRATLTSVAPHVEEVAEADLTEALAALDWAAGDLDPALPPRIAYAGARHLVLAAATRERLAELDYDFARLEALMRRLDLTTLQLVWREGPEVFHVRDSFPVGGVVEDSATGAAAAAFGAYARELGLVP
;
A
#
# COMPACT_ATOMS: atom_id res chain seq x y z
N ARG A 1 -19.02 22.41 4.45
CA ARG A 1 -19.69 21.53 5.44
C ARG A 1 -20.69 20.68 4.69
N GLU A 2 -20.74 19.38 4.97
CA GLU A 2 -21.72 18.46 4.40
C GLU A 2 -22.36 17.72 5.58
N GLY A 3 -23.69 17.74 5.68
CA GLY A 3 -24.40 17.15 6.83
C GLY A 3 -24.05 17.74 8.22
N GLY A 4 -23.41 18.92 8.30
CA GLY A 4 -22.97 19.53 9.56
C GLY A 4 -21.50 19.31 9.92
N ALA A 5 -20.80 18.39 9.25
CA ALA A 5 -19.36 18.16 9.41
C ALA A 5 -18.54 19.05 8.46
N LEU A 6 -17.34 19.46 8.88
CA LEU A 6 -16.38 20.11 7.99
C LEU A 6 -15.80 19.06 7.04
N ARG A 7 -15.80 19.36 5.75
CA ARG A 7 -15.22 18.53 4.68
C ARG A 7 -14.16 19.36 3.96
N ALA A 8 -12.99 18.78 3.78
CA ALA A 8 -11.92 19.32 2.95
C ALA A 8 -11.61 18.31 1.83
N THR A 9 -11.31 18.82 0.64
CA THR A 9 -10.88 18.01 -0.50
C THR A 9 -9.55 18.58 -0.98
N LEU A 10 -8.55 17.72 -1.12
CA LEU A 10 -7.26 18.08 -1.71
C LEU A 10 -7.13 17.36 -3.05
N THR A 11 -6.49 18.02 -4.02
CA THR A 11 -6.16 17.42 -5.32
C THR A 11 -4.70 17.01 -5.30
N SER A 12 -4.42 15.73 -5.60
CA SER A 12 -3.04 15.25 -5.72
C SER A 12 -2.43 15.64 -7.07
N VAL A 13 -1.12 15.44 -7.21
CA VAL A 13 -0.43 15.45 -8.51
C VAL A 13 -0.98 14.34 -9.41
N ALA A 14 -0.65 14.38 -10.70
CA ALA A 14 -1.03 13.32 -11.63
C ALA A 14 -0.46 11.96 -11.16
N PRO A 15 -1.32 10.98 -10.82
CA PRO A 15 -0.86 9.71 -10.31
C PRO A 15 -0.52 8.74 -11.44
N HIS A 16 0.34 7.77 -11.15
CA HIS A 16 0.69 6.68 -12.08
C HIS A 16 1.00 5.40 -11.31
N VAL A 17 1.01 4.28 -12.02
CA VAL A 17 1.32 2.95 -11.50
C VAL A 17 2.43 2.35 -12.35
N GLU A 18 3.33 1.60 -11.72
CA GLU A 18 4.41 0.90 -12.39
C GLU A 18 4.57 -0.53 -11.84
N GLU A 19 5.19 -1.39 -12.64
CA GLU A 19 5.56 -2.74 -12.24
C GLU A 19 6.65 -2.70 -11.15
N VAL A 20 6.54 -3.60 -10.18
CA VAL A 20 7.63 -3.89 -9.23
C VAL A 20 8.51 -5.00 -9.83
N ALA A 21 9.84 -4.85 -9.74
CA ALA A 21 10.74 -5.91 -10.18
C ALA A 21 10.59 -7.16 -9.28
N GLU A 22 10.71 -8.36 -9.85
CA GLU A 22 10.52 -9.62 -9.14
C GLU A 22 11.46 -9.77 -7.92
N ALA A 23 12.71 -9.31 -8.06
CA ALA A 23 13.69 -9.31 -6.97
C ALA A 23 13.27 -8.37 -5.83
N ASP A 24 12.68 -7.22 -6.14
CA ASP A 24 12.20 -6.25 -5.16
C ASP A 24 10.94 -6.75 -4.44
N LEU A 25 10.03 -7.40 -5.17
CA LEU A 25 8.86 -8.06 -4.58
C LEU A 25 9.28 -9.18 -3.63
N THR A 26 10.23 -10.01 -4.06
CA THR A 26 10.77 -11.10 -3.22
C THR A 26 11.37 -10.56 -1.92
N GLU A 27 12.14 -9.47 -2.02
CA GLU A 27 12.73 -8.82 -0.85
C GLU A 27 11.67 -8.19 0.06
N ALA A 28 10.63 -7.56 -0.50
CA ALA A 28 9.51 -7.00 0.27
C ALA A 28 8.77 -8.09 1.07
N LEU A 29 8.42 -9.20 0.42
CA LEU A 29 7.73 -10.33 1.05
C LEU A 29 8.58 -10.94 2.16
N ALA A 30 9.88 -11.12 1.91
CA ALA A 30 10.79 -11.66 2.91
C ALA A 30 11.04 -10.71 4.09
N ALA A 31 10.93 -9.39 3.90
CA ALA A 31 10.97 -8.41 4.99
C ALA A 31 9.67 -8.38 5.80
N LEU A 32 8.53 -8.61 5.16
CA LEU A 32 7.22 -8.72 5.80
C LEU A 32 6.95 -10.07 6.47
N ASP A 33 7.82 -11.06 6.27
CA ASP A 33 7.59 -12.46 6.61
C ASP A 33 6.31 -13.04 5.98
N TRP A 34 6.05 -12.66 4.72
CA TRP A 34 4.91 -13.14 3.92
C TRP A 34 5.36 -14.15 2.87
N ALA A 35 4.60 -15.23 2.71
CA ALA A 35 4.75 -16.13 1.58
C ALA A 35 4.05 -15.56 0.34
N ALA A 36 4.44 -15.99 -0.86
CA ALA A 36 3.74 -15.60 -2.08
C ALA A 36 2.24 -16.01 -2.06
N GLY A 37 1.91 -17.09 -1.37
CA GLY A 37 0.52 -17.55 -1.18
C GLY A 37 -0.31 -16.70 -0.21
N ASP A 38 0.34 -15.79 0.53
CA ASP A 38 -0.35 -14.82 1.40
C ASP A 38 -0.87 -13.61 0.61
N LEU A 39 -0.54 -13.51 -0.68
CA LEU A 39 -1.04 -12.46 -1.56
C LEU A 39 -2.37 -12.86 -2.23
N ASP A 40 -3.28 -11.90 -2.41
CA ASP A 40 -4.46 -12.06 -3.26
C ASP A 40 -4.02 -12.10 -4.74
N PRO A 41 -4.19 -13.23 -5.46
CA PRO A 41 -3.76 -13.35 -6.84
C PRO A 41 -4.57 -12.47 -7.81
N ALA A 42 -5.72 -11.94 -7.40
CA ALA A 42 -6.54 -11.04 -8.20
C ALA A 42 -6.03 -9.58 -8.18
N LEU A 43 -5.09 -9.25 -7.30
CA LEU A 43 -4.61 -7.89 -7.05
C LEU A 43 -3.08 -7.86 -7.18
N PRO A 44 -2.54 -7.63 -8.38
CA PRO A 44 -1.11 -7.75 -8.63
C PRO A 44 -0.31 -6.69 -7.85
N PRO A 45 0.88 -7.03 -7.33
CA PRO A 45 1.80 -6.07 -6.74
C PRO A 45 2.21 -4.96 -7.71
N ARG A 46 2.16 -3.70 -7.27
CA ARG A 46 2.53 -2.53 -8.07
C ARG A 46 3.12 -1.44 -7.19
N ILE A 47 3.96 -0.58 -7.77
CA ILE A 47 4.31 0.69 -7.14
C ILE A 47 3.34 1.74 -7.65
N ALA A 48 2.59 2.36 -6.74
CA ALA A 48 1.66 3.43 -7.05
C ALA A 48 2.22 4.77 -6.57
N TYR A 49 2.05 5.82 -7.38
CA TYR A 49 2.54 7.15 -7.07
C TYR A 49 1.42 8.19 -7.07
N ALA A 50 1.43 9.06 -6.06
CA ALA A 50 0.62 10.28 -6.02
C ALA A 50 1.29 11.36 -5.16
N GLY A 51 2.50 11.76 -5.54
CA GLY A 51 3.35 12.70 -4.78
C GLY A 51 4.35 12.01 -3.85
N ALA A 52 4.09 10.74 -3.54
CA ALA A 52 4.95 9.80 -2.84
C ALA A 52 4.78 8.42 -3.48
N ARG A 53 5.79 7.54 -3.37
CA ARG A 53 5.79 6.18 -3.94
C ARG A 53 5.37 5.17 -2.87
N HIS A 54 4.44 4.30 -3.22
CA HIS A 54 3.88 3.30 -2.32
C HIS A 54 3.87 1.94 -3.00
N LEU A 55 4.49 0.92 -2.39
CA LEU A 55 4.39 -0.45 -2.89
C LEU A 55 3.06 -1.05 -2.38
N VAL A 56 2.14 -1.31 -3.30
CA VAL A 56 0.83 -1.91 -3.00
C VAL A 56 0.96 -3.43 -2.99
N LEU A 57 0.61 -4.06 -1.88
CA LEU A 57 0.56 -5.53 -1.73
C LEU A 57 -0.80 -5.93 -1.16
N ALA A 58 -1.51 -6.80 -1.86
CA ALA A 58 -2.82 -7.27 -1.40
C ALA A 58 -2.68 -8.58 -0.62
N ALA A 59 -3.06 -8.58 0.65
CA ALA A 59 -3.18 -9.78 1.47
C ALA A 59 -4.39 -10.63 1.02
N ALA A 60 -4.23 -11.94 1.02
CA ALA A 60 -5.29 -12.90 0.69
C ALA A 60 -6.41 -12.95 1.75
N THR A 61 -6.10 -12.60 3.01
CA THR A 61 -7.04 -12.68 4.14
C THR A 61 -6.98 -11.44 5.03
N ARG A 62 -8.04 -11.23 5.82
CA ARG A 62 -8.08 -10.13 6.80
C ARG A 62 -7.07 -10.34 7.91
N GLU A 63 -6.88 -11.58 8.32
CA GLU A 63 -5.97 -12.01 9.37
C GLU A 63 -4.53 -11.70 8.98
N ARG A 64 -4.14 -12.00 7.74
CA ARG A 64 -2.80 -11.68 7.23
C ARG A 64 -2.51 -10.18 7.26
N LEU A 65 -3.49 -9.35 6.89
CA LEU A 65 -3.35 -7.90 7.00
C LEU A 65 -3.27 -7.42 8.46
N ALA A 66 -3.98 -8.07 9.38
CA ALA A 66 -4.00 -7.70 10.80
C ALA A 66 -2.67 -7.99 11.51
N GLU A 67 -1.91 -8.98 11.04
CA GLU A 67 -0.59 -9.32 11.55
C GLU A 67 0.50 -8.50 10.85
N LEU A 68 0.85 -7.36 11.45
CA LEU A 68 1.98 -6.52 11.02
C LEU A 68 3.13 -6.68 12.00
N ASP A 69 3.90 -7.72 11.78
CA ASP A 69 5.18 -8.00 12.44
C ASP A 69 6.18 -8.25 11.31
N TYR A 70 7.12 -7.34 11.12
CA TYR A 70 8.04 -7.36 9.98
C TYR A 70 9.44 -6.97 10.42
N ASP A 71 10.44 -7.40 9.66
CA ASP A 71 11.83 -7.00 9.88
C ASP A 71 11.99 -5.52 9.54
N PHE A 72 11.98 -4.69 10.58
CA PHE A 72 11.98 -3.24 10.47
C PHE A 72 13.18 -2.74 9.66
N ALA A 73 14.39 -3.18 10.00
CA ALA A 73 15.61 -2.69 9.39
C ALA A 73 15.73 -3.13 7.93
N ARG A 74 15.32 -4.38 7.64
CA ARG A 74 15.32 -4.91 6.28
C ARG A 74 14.33 -4.18 5.39
N LEU A 75 13.10 -3.96 5.88
CA LEU A 75 12.07 -3.24 5.12
C LEU A 75 12.48 -1.79 4.91
N GLU A 76 13.05 -1.13 5.93
CA GLU A 76 13.56 0.24 5.84
C GLU A 76 14.64 0.38 4.76
N ALA A 77 15.57 -0.57 4.69
CA ALA A 77 16.63 -0.56 3.69
C ALA A 77 16.09 -0.73 2.26
N LEU A 78 15.14 -1.64 2.06
CA LEU A 78 14.44 -1.81 0.78
C LEU A 78 13.71 -0.53 0.37
N MET A 79 12.93 0.05 1.28
CA MET A 79 12.15 1.25 1.02
C MET A 79 13.04 2.43 0.65
N ARG A 80 14.17 2.65 1.34
CA ARG A 80 15.14 3.69 0.96
C ARG A 80 15.74 3.47 -0.41
N ARG A 81 16.09 2.23 -0.76
CA ARG A 81 16.68 1.89 -2.07
C ARG A 81 15.69 2.15 -3.22
N LEU A 82 14.41 1.93 -2.99
CA LEU A 82 13.33 2.08 -3.98
C LEU A 82 12.59 3.43 -3.91
N ASP A 83 13.04 4.32 -3.03
CA ASP A 83 12.41 5.62 -2.76
C ASP A 83 10.93 5.49 -2.35
N LEU A 84 10.60 4.44 -1.59
CA LEU A 84 9.25 4.20 -1.09
C LEU A 84 8.97 4.98 0.19
N THR A 85 7.79 5.58 0.27
CA THR A 85 7.28 6.20 1.49
C THR A 85 6.58 5.18 2.37
N THR A 86 5.64 4.38 1.85
CA THR A 86 5.03 3.26 2.61
C THR A 86 4.98 1.99 1.76
N LEU A 87 4.82 0.85 2.42
CA LEU A 87 4.13 -0.28 1.80
C LEU A 87 2.64 -0.15 2.14
N GLN A 88 1.81 -0.03 1.10
CA GLN A 88 0.36 0.01 1.22
C GLN A 88 -0.18 -1.43 1.19
N LEU A 89 -0.31 -2.02 2.38
CA LEU A 89 -0.84 -3.37 2.53
C LEU A 89 -2.36 -3.30 2.52
N VAL A 90 -3.02 -4.09 1.67
CA VAL A 90 -4.46 -3.99 1.44
C VAL A 90 -5.15 -5.36 1.56
N TRP A 91 -6.39 -5.38 2.02
CA TRP A 91 -7.27 -6.54 1.92
C TRP A 91 -8.64 -6.08 1.44
N ARG A 92 -9.17 -6.74 0.40
CA ARG A 92 -10.46 -6.41 -0.19
C ARG A 92 -11.58 -7.14 0.56
N GLU A 93 -12.37 -6.41 1.33
CA GLU A 93 -13.57 -6.95 2.02
C GLU A 93 -14.71 -7.18 1.02
N GLY A 94 -14.85 -6.29 0.04
CA GLY A 94 -15.92 -6.33 -0.95
C GLY A 94 -15.60 -5.49 -2.19
N PRO A 95 -16.58 -5.26 -3.08
CA PRO A 95 -16.33 -4.56 -4.35
C PRO A 95 -15.78 -3.14 -4.19
N GLU A 96 -16.16 -2.43 -3.13
CA GLU A 96 -15.84 -1.02 -2.92
C GLU A 96 -15.14 -0.76 -1.57
N VAL A 97 -14.88 -1.80 -0.78
CA VAL A 97 -14.34 -1.67 0.58
C VAL A 97 -13.01 -2.40 0.69
N PHE A 98 -11.97 -1.64 1.02
CA PHE A 98 -10.62 -2.12 1.24
C PHE A 98 -10.17 -1.71 2.65
N HIS A 99 -9.60 -2.67 3.38
CA HIS A 99 -8.86 -2.39 4.61
C HIS A 99 -7.41 -2.20 4.26
N VAL A 100 -6.78 -1.20 4.85
CA VAL A 100 -5.40 -0.85 4.52
C VAL A 100 -4.56 -0.64 5.78
N ARG A 101 -3.26 -0.91 5.66
CA ARG A 101 -2.22 -0.61 6.65
C ARG A 101 -0.97 -0.12 5.95
N ASP A 102 -0.34 0.91 6.50
CA ASP A 102 0.82 1.57 5.89
C ASP A 102 2.08 1.27 6.69
N SER A 103 2.86 0.27 6.25
CA SER A 103 4.17 0.01 6.88
C SER A 103 5.11 1.19 6.63
N PHE A 104 5.66 1.78 7.69
CA PHE A 104 6.35 3.07 7.61
C PHE A 104 7.72 3.17 8.32
N PRO A 105 8.61 2.16 8.19
CA PRO A 105 9.87 2.17 8.92
C PRO A 105 10.80 3.32 8.54
N VAL A 106 10.71 3.86 7.32
CA VAL A 106 11.50 5.05 6.89
C VAL A 106 11.14 6.32 7.68
N GLY A 107 9.95 6.38 8.27
CA GLY A 107 9.52 7.42 9.21
C GLY A 107 9.90 7.16 10.67
N GLY A 108 10.58 6.04 10.97
CA GLY A 108 11.02 5.68 12.31
C GLY A 108 9.92 5.05 13.20
N VAL A 109 8.76 4.72 12.63
CA VAL A 109 7.65 4.05 13.31
C VAL A 109 7.18 2.83 12.53
N VAL A 110 6.46 1.92 13.19
CA VAL A 110 6.00 0.68 12.53
C VAL A 110 4.92 0.97 11.48
N GLU A 111 4.01 1.88 11.79
CA GLU A 111 2.85 2.12 10.94
C GLU A 111 2.51 3.61 10.94
N ASP A 112 2.14 4.14 9.78
CA ASP A 112 1.51 5.45 9.69
C ASP A 112 -0.01 5.28 9.86
N SER A 113 -0.60 6.06 10.76
CA SER A 113 -2.03 6.00 11.08
C SER A 113 -2.93 6.53 9.95
N ALA A 114 -2.41 7.42 9.08
CA ALA A 114 -3.20 7.98 7.97
C ALA A 114 -2.33 8.68 6.91
N THR A 115 -2.08 8.00 5.79
CA THR A 115 -1.27 8.53 4.68
C THR A 115 -2.13 9.01 3.51
N GLY A 116 -2.45 10.31 3.43
CA GLY A 116 -3.30 10.85 2.36
C GLY A 116 -2.75 10.64 0.93
N ALA A 117 -1.43 10.69 0.76
CA ALA A 117 -0.76 10.39 -0.50
C ALA A 117 -0.91 8.91 -0.91
N ALA A 118 -0.85 8.01 0.07
CA ALA A 118 -0.97 6.58 -0.16
C ALA A 118 -2.41 6.20 -0.58
N ALA A 119 -3.42 6.81 0.06
CA ALA A 119 -4.82 6.69 -0.39
C ALA A 119 -5.03 7.20 -1.83
N ALA A 120 -4.42 8.32 -2.20
CA ALA A 120 -4.50 8.84 -3.57
C ALA A 120 -3.80 7.93 -4.59
N ALA A 121 -2.62 7.39 -4.24
CA ALA A 121 -1.87 6.44 -5.06
C ALA A 121 -2.66 5.14 -5.25
N PHE A 122 -3.25 4.60 -4.18
CA PHE A 122 -4.11 3.42 -4.25
C PHE A 122 -5.37 3.64 -5.08
N GLY A 123 -5.95 4.84 -5.07
CA GLY A 123 -7.04 5.20 -5.98
C GLY A 123 -6.64 5.09 -7.45
N ALA A 124 -5.40 5.46 -7.80
CA ALA A 124 -4.88 5.28 -9.15
C ALA A 124 -4.67 3.81 -9.51
N TYR A 125 -4.13 3.01 -8.59
CA TYR A 125 -4.02 1.56 -8.70
C TYR A 125 -5.38 0.90 -8.96
N ALA A 126 -6.38 1.23 -8.15
CA ALA A 126 -7.73 0.67 -8.27
C ALA A 126 -8.39 1.05 -9.59
N ARG A 127 -8.22 2.29 -10.05
CA ARG A 127 -8.71 2.74 -11.35
C ARG A 127 -8.03 2.03 -12.51
N GLU A 128 -6.70 1.90 -12.48
CA GLU A 128 -5.92 1.30 -13.57
C GLU A 128 -6.24 -0.19 -13.76
N LEU A 129 -6.55 -0.88 -12.66
CA LEU A 129 -6.95 -2.29 -12.66
C LEU A 129 -8.48 -2.51 -12.78
N GLY A 130 -9.28 -1.43 -12.87
CA GLY A 130 -10.74 -1.53 -12.97
C GLY A 130 -11.38 -2.24 -11.77
N LEU A 131 -10.85 -2.04 -10.56
CA LEU A 131 -11.30 -2.74 -9.35
C LEU A 131 -12.58 -2.18 -8.74
N VAL A 132 -12.89 -0.93 -9.05
CA VAL A 132 -14.07 -0.21 -8.58
C VAL A 132 -14.87 0.31 -9.80
N PRO A 133 -16.21 0.41 -9.70
CA PRO A 133 -17.08 0.85 -10.80
C PRO A 133 -16.81 2.26 -11.33
#